data_AF-R2VBM7-F1
#
_entry.id   AF-R2VBM7-F1
#
_cell.length_a   1.000
_cell.length_b   1.000
_cell.length_c   1.000
_cell.angle_alpha   90.00
_cell.angle_beta   90.00
_cell.angle_gamma   90.00
#
_symmetry.space_group_name_H-M   'P 1'
#
loop_
_entity.id
_entity.type
_entity.pdbx_description
1 polymer ?
#
loop_
_entity_poly.entity_id
_entity_poly.type
_entity_poly.pdbx_seq_one_letter_code
_entity_poly.pdbx_strand_id
1 'polypeptide(L)'
;MEKHLKKAKTWNTVVIILGILSVATGVMGLPKVLNPNAKDYEMLGDYGRQMLDYMNSPLTKAVSVLSLVVSIILLVFYFKANKKLSDEIAPSKVPYYVSIGWSLLSLALSLITQPTMQIEGTNINTIMTIVMTVFQVIFLLPALLVIVHLFKAEPEE
;
A
#
# COMPACT_ATOMS: atom_id res chain seq x y z
N MET A 1 4.07 15.71 25.58
CA MET A 1 2.80 15.06 25.18
C MET A 1 2.07 15.83 24.07
N GLU A 2 1.48 17.01 24.35
CA GLU A 2 0.65 17.78 23.40
C GLU A 2 1.33 18.06 22.03
N LYS A 3 2.60 18.49 22.04
CA LYS A 3 3.40 18.72 20.82
C LYS A 3 3.54 17.45 19.96
N HIS A 4 3.68 16.28 20.59
CA HIS A 4 3.84 15.02 19.87
C HIS A 4 2.50 14.53 19.31
N LEU A 5 1.40 14.72 20.02
CA LEU A 5 0.05 14.43 19.51
C LEU A 5 -0.32 15.32 18.32
N LYS A 6 0.01 16.62 18.35
CA LYS A 6 -0.17 17.53 17.21
C LYS A 6 0.62 17.07 15.98
N LYS A 7 1.88 16.65 16.15
CA LYS A 7 2.68 16.10 15.05
C LYS A 7 2.13 14.76 14.54
N ALA A 8 1.69 13.88 15.44
CA ALA A 8 1.03 12.62 15.06
C ALA A 8 -0.22 12.89 14.22
N LYS A 9 -1.01 13.92 14.57
CA LYS A 9 -2.19 14.36 13.81
C LYS A 9 -1.82 14.84 12.40
N THR A 10 -0.78 15.65 12.27
CA THR A 10 -0.29 16.10 10.96
C THR A 10 0.07 14.90 10.07
N TRP A 11 0.89 13.98 10.58
CA TRP A 11 1.27 12.79 9.81
C TRP A 11 0.10 11.85 9.54
N ASN A 12 -0.85 11.70 10.47
CA ASN A 12 -2.05 10.90 10.25
C ASN A 12 -2.95 11.53 9.17
N THR A 13 -2.98 12.86 9.06
CA THR A 13 -3.69 13.54 7.97
C THR A 13 -3.06 13.19 6.61
N VAL A 14 -1.73 13.16 6.53
CA VAL A 14 -1.01 12.70 5.32
C VAL A 14 -1.37 11.23 5.01
N VAL A 15 -1.38 10.35 6.02
CA VAL A 15 -1.78 8.95 5.87
C VAL A 15 -3.21 8.82 5.33
N ILE A 16 -4.15 9.65 5.81
CA ILE A 16 -5.53 9.68 5.30
C ILE A 16 -5.56 10.07 3.82
N ILE A 17 -4.86 11.14 3.43
CA ILE A 17 -4.82 11.60 2.04
C ILE A 17 -4.29 10.50 1.12
N LEU A 18 -3.17 9.87 1.50
CA LEU A 18 -2.60 8.74 0.76
C LEU A 18 -3.56 7.54 0.73
N GLY A 19 -4.24 7.26 1.84
CA GLY A 19 -5.24 6.20 1.94
C GLY A 19 -6.43 6.41 1.00
N ILE A 20 -6.94 7.65 0.89
CA ILE A 20 -8.01 7.99 -0.06
C ILE A 20 -7.54 7.77 -1.50
N LEU A 21 -6.34 8.23 -1.84
CA LEU A 21 -5.77 8.03 -3.17
C LEU A 21 -5.63 6.54 -3.50
N SER A 22 -5.10 5.74 -2.57
CA SER A 22 -4.96 4.29 -2.75
C SER A 22 -6.30 3.57 -2.89
N VAL A 23 -7.32 3.96 -2.13
CA VAL A 23 -8.67 3.39 -2.27
C VAL A 23 -9.26 3.78 -3.62
N ALA A 24 -9.14 5.03 -4.05
CA ALA A 24 -9.66 5.50 -5.33
C ALA A 24 -9.00 4.77 -6.51
N THR A 25 -7.67 4.66 -6.53
CA THR A 25 -6.95 3.92 -7.58
C THR A 25 -7.28 2.44 -7.54
N GLY A 26 -7.41 1.84 -6.35
CA GLY A 26 -7.83 0.45 -6.19
C GLY A 26 -9.22 0.19 -6.75
N VAL A 27 -10.21 1.04 -6.46
CA VAL A 27 -11.57 0.93 -7.00
C VAL A 27 -11.58 1.08 -8.53
N MET A 28 -10.84 2.05 -9.07
CA MET A 28 -10.77 2.27 -10.52
C MET A 28 -10.04 1.13 -11.26
N GLY A 29 -9.01 0.55 -10.63
CA GLY A 29 -8.20 -0.52 -11.22
C GLY A 29 -8.82 -1.90 -11.10
N LEU A 30 -9.63 -2.15 -10.06
CA LEU A 30 -10.14 -3.48 -9.74
C LEU A 30 -10.90 -4.17 -10.90
N PRO A 31 -11.75 -3.48 -11.70
CA PRO A 31 -12.41 -4.11 -12.84
C PRO A 31 -11.44 -4.73 -13.85
N LYS A 32 -10.31 -4.05 -14.13
CA LYS A 32 -9.27 -4.54 -15.05
C LYS A 32 -8.52 -5.74 -14.47
N VAL A 33 -8.41 -5.83 -13.14
CA VAL A 33 -7.79 -6.98 -12.48
C VAL A 33 -8.72 -8.20 -12.47
N LEU A 34 -10.01 -7.98 -12.19
CA LEU A 34 -10.98 -9.06 -12.12
C LEU A 34 -11.30 -9.63 -13.51
N ASN A 35 -11.34 -8.76 -14.52
CA ASN A 35 -11.64 -9.10 -15.91
C ASN A 35 -10.60 -8.45 -16.85
N PRO A 36 -9.36 -8.98 -16.92
CA PRO A 36 -8.33 -8.45 -17.80
C PRO A 36 -8.70 -8.70 -19.27
N ASN A 37 -8.54 -7.69 -20.11
CA ASN A 37 -8.80 -7.79 -21.54
C ASN A 37 -7.53 -8.23 -22.27
N ALA A 38 -7.57 -9.38 -22.96
CA ALA A 38 -6.43 -9.92 -23.69
C ALA A 38 -5.81 -8.92 -24.68
N LYS A 39 -6.64 -8.08 -25.33
CA LYS A 39 -6.19 -7.05 -26.28
C LYS A 39 -5.24 -6.03 -25.67
N ASP A 40 -5.38 -5.74 -24.37
CA ASP A 40 -4.51 -4.79 -23.67
C ASP A 40 -3.08 -5.34 -23.52
N TYR A 41 -2.88 -6.65 -23.71
CA TYR A 41 -1.60 -7.33 -23.55
C TYR A 41 -1.01 -7.85 -24.86
N GLU A 42 -1.79 -7.92 -25.95
CA GLU A 42 -1.33 -8.45 -27.25
C GLU A 42 -0.11 -7.72 -27.79
N MET A 43 -0.03 -6.40 -27.62
CA MET A 43 1.08 -5.57 -28.10
C MET A 43 2.41 -5.84 -27.36
N LEU A 44 2.37 -6.54 -26.23
CA LEU A 44 3.54 -6.87 -25.40
C LEU A 44 4.12 -8.26 -25.70
N GLY A 45 3.62 -8.97 -26.72
CA GLY A 45 4.13 -10.27 -27.13
C GLY A 45 4.07 -11.33 -26.02
N ASP A 46 5.13 -12.12 -25.87
CA ASP A 46 5.18 -13.20 -24.86
C ASP A 46 5.11 -12.69 -23.42
N TYR A 47 5.66 -11.51 -23.15
CA TYR A 47 5.52 -10.85 -21.84
C TYR A 47 4.06 -10.49 -21.57
N GLY A 48 3.35 -10.02 -22.59
CA GLY A 48 1.91 -9.77 -22.53
C GLY A 48 1.10 -10.99 -22.13
N ARG A 49 1.41 -12.16 -22.71
CA ARG A 49 0.75 -13.43 -22.36
C ARG A 49 1.00 -13.81 -20.90
N GLN A 50 2.25 -13.75 -20.45
CA GLN A 50 2.59 -14.05 -19.05
C GLN A 50 1.91 -13.08 -18.08
N MET A 51 1.79 -11.81 -18.45
CA MET A 51 1.08 -10.81 -17.65
C MET A 51 -0.43 -11.10 -17.62
N LEU A 52 -1.03 -11.49 -18.75
CA LEU A 52 -2.44 -11.88 -18.80
C LEU A 52 -2.70 -13.12 -17.92
N ASP A 53 -1.84 -14.12 -17.96
CA ASP A 53 -1.94 -15.32 -17.11
C ASP A 53 -1.79 -14.97 -15.62
N TYR A 54 -0.82 -14.11 -15.30
CA TYR A 54 -0.64 -13.58 -13.94
C TYR A 54 -1.90 -12.87 -13.43
N MET A 55 -2.49 -12.00 -14.26
CA MET A 55 -3.72 -11.26 -13.91
C MET A 55 -4.95 -12.17 -13.81
N ASN A 56 -4.99 -13.24 -14.60
CA ASN A 56 -6.06 -14.23 -14.53
C ASN A 56 -5.90 -15.21 -13.36
N SER A 57 -4.73 -15.27 -12.72
CA SER A 57 -4.50 -16.17 -11.60
C SER A 57 -5.45 -15.87 -10.41
N PRO A 58 -6.02 -16.90 -9.77
CA PRO A 58 -6.88 -16.70 -8.60
C PRO A 58 -6.18 -15.94 -7.46
N LEU A 59 -4.88 -16.16 -7.29
CA LEU A 59 -4.07 -15.51 -6.27
C LEU A 59 -4.01 -13.99 -6.49
N THR A 60 -3.70 -13.53 -7.71
CA THR A 60 -3.60 -12.09 -8.02
C THR A 60 -4.94 -11.39 -7.80
N LYS A 61 -6.05 -12.02 -8.22
CA LYS A 61 -7.40 -11.47 -8.01
C LYS A 61 -7.74 -11.40 -6.52
N ALA A 62 -7.48 -12.47 -5.77
CA ALA A 62 -7.73 -12.53 -4.33
C ALA A 62 -6.92 -11.47 -3.57
N VAL A 63 -5.61 -11.36 -3.84
CA VAL A 63 -4.72 -10.37 -3.22
C VAL A 63 -5.18 -8.95 -3.54
N SER A 64 -5.64 -8.70 -4.77
CA SER A 64 -6.11 -7.36 -5.19
C SER A 64 -7.40 -6.96 -4.46
N VAL A 65 -8.38 -7.86 -4.35
CA VAL A 65 -9.61 -7.62 -3.58
C VAL A 65 -9.29 -7.43 -2.10
N LEU A 66 -8.47 -8.31 -1.51
CA LEU A 66 -8.06 -8.21 -0.11
C LEU A 66 -7.32 -6.91 0.17
N SER A 67 -6.42 -6.49 -0.72
CA SER A 67 -5.69 -5.22 -0.59
C SER A 67 -6.63 -4.03 -0.54
N LEU A 68 -7.66 -4.01 -1.39
CA LEU A 68 -8.66 -2.95 -1.38
C LEU A 68 -9.47 -2.95 -0.07
N VAL A 69 -9.91 -4.12 0.39
CA VAL A 69 -10.65 -4.27 1.65
C VAL A 69 -9.81 -3.79 2.84
N VAL A 70 -8.55 -4.23 2.95
CA VAL A 70 -7.61 -3.78 3.99
C VAL A 70 -7.43 -2.26 3.93
N SER A 71 -7.26 -1.69 2.73
CA SER A 71 -7.09 -0.25 2.55
C SER A 71 -8.30 0.56 3.04
N ILE A 72 -9.52 0.10 2.72
CA ILE A 72 -10.77 0.74 3.18
C ILE A 72 -10.88 0.66 4.70
N ILE A 73 -10.62 -0.51 5.29
CA ILE A 73 -10.69 -0.71 6.75
C ILE A 73 -9.68 0.20 7.46
N LEU A 74 -8.44 0.25 6.99
CA LEU A 74 -7.40 1.11 7.55
C LEU A 74 -7.77 2.58 7.45
N LEU A 75 -8.35 3.01 6.32
CA LEU A 75 -8.80 4.39 6.14
C LEU A 75 -9.84 4.80 7.19
N VAL A 76 -10.81 3.92 7.49
CA VAL A 76 -11.78 4.15 8.58
C VAL A 76 -11.06 4.29 9.94
N PHE A 77 -10.08 3.44 10.23
CA PHE A 77 -9.30 3.55 11.46
C PHE A 77 -8.48 4.84 11.54
N TYR A 78 -7.92 5.33 10.43
CA TYR A 78 -7.18 6.59 10.40
C TYR A 78 -8.08 7.79 10.65
N PHE A 79 -9.31 7.80 10.12
CA PHE A 79 -10.30 8.83 10.46
C PHE A 79 -10.67 8.79 11.95
N LYS A 80 -10.90 7.59 12.51
CA LYS A 80 -11.15 7.43 13.95
C LYS A 80 -9.96 7.91 14.80
N ALA A 81 -8.74 7.59 14.39
CA ALA A 81 -7.52 8.04 15.05
C ALA A 81 -7.37 9.57 14.96
N ASN A 82 -7.73 10.17 13.83
CA ASN A 82 -7.70 11.62 13.64
C ASN A 82 -8.65 12.36 14.59
N LYS A 83 -9.84 11.79 14.81
CA LYS A 83 -10.79 12.32 15.79
C LYS A 83 -10.18 12.29 17.19
N LYS A 84 -9.69 11.14 17.65
CA LYS A 84 -9.02 11.01 18.96
C LYS A 84 -7.84 11.99 19.13
N LEU A 85 -7.01 12.13 18.11
CA LEU A 85 -5.88 13.07 18.13
C LEU A 85 -6.31 14.54 18.18
N SER A 86 -7.52 14.87 17.69
CA SER A 86 -8.09 16.20 17.82
C SER A 86 -8.60 16.48 19.23
N ASP A 87 -9.05 15.42 19.92
CA ASP A 87 -9.46 15.44 21.33
C ASP A 87 -8.25 15.28 22.28
N GLU A 88 -7.01 15.38 21.76
CA GLU A 88 -5.75 15.19 22.50
C GLU A 88 -5.61 13.81 23.18
N ILE A 89 -6.31 12.81 22.65
CA ILE A 89 -6.26 11.42 23.11
C ILE A 89 -5.35 10.63 22.18
N ALA A 90 -4.40 9.87 22.75
CA ALA A 90 -3.56 8.95 21.99
C ALA A 90 -4.41 7.80 21.38
N PRO A 91 -4.48 7.66 20.04
CA PRO A 91 -5.13 6.53 19.41
C PRO A 91 -4.27 5.27 19.47
N SER A 92 -4.88 4.11 19.19
CA SER A 92 -4.14 2.85 19.04
C SER A 92 -3.16 2.92 17.87
N LYS A 93 -1.97 2.35 18.06
CA LYS A 93 -0.92 2.25 17.04
C LYS A 93 -1.14 1.11 16.04
N VAL A 94 -2.03 0.16 16.37
CA VAL A 94 -2.28 -1.07 15.60
C VAL A 94 -2.58 -0.83 14.12
N PRO A 95 -3.43 0.14 13.71
CA PRO A 95 -3.71 0.37 12.29
C PRO A 95 -2.45 0.68 11.48
N TYR A 96 -1.51 1.44 12.03
CA TYR A 96 -0.27 1.80 11.34
C TYR A 96 0.67 0.59 11.21
N TYR A 97 0.75 -0.27 12.23
CA TYR A 97 1.52 -1.53 12.13
C TYR A 97 0.92 -2.49 11.10
N VAL A 98 -0.41 -2.63 11.07
CA VAL A 98 -1.11 -3.44 10.08
C VAL A 98 -0.82 -2.93 8.66
N SER A 99 -0.83 -1.61 8.46
CA SER A 99 -0.48 -1.02 7.17
C SER A 99 0.95 -1.34 6.73
N ILE A 100 1.92 -1.27 7.64
CA ILE A 100 3.32 -1.59 7.34
C ILE A 100 3.45 -3.08 7.01
N GLY A 101 2.87 -3.95 7.86
CA GLY A 101 2.91 -5.40 7.65
C GLY A 101 2.26 -5.81 6.32
N TRP A 102 1.09 -5.24 6.01
CA TRP A 102 0.42 -5.50 4.73
C TRP A 102 1.23 -5.04 3.52
N SER A 103 1.84 -3.85 3.59
CA SER A 103 2.70 -3.35 2.52
C SER A 103 3.91 -4.24 2.29
N LEU A 104 4.60 -4.68 3.35
CA LEU A 104 5.75 -5.59 3.24
C LEU A 104 5.35 -6.95 2.68
N LEU A 105 4.22 -7.50 3.13
CA LEU A 105 3.68 -8.75 2.59
C LEU A 105 3.33 -8.62 1.10
N SER A 106 2.67 -7.53 0.71
CA SER A 106 2.29 -7.26 -0.68
C SER A 106 3.52 -7.12 -1.58
N LEU A 107 4.57 -6.46 -1.09
CA LEU A 107 5.86 -6.36 -1.78
C LEU A 107 6.49 -7.74 -1.97
N ALA A 108 6.58 -8.55 -0.90
CA ALA A 108 7.15 -9.88 -0.98
C ALA A 108 6.39 -10.78 -1.97
N LEU A 109 5.06 -10.72 -1.97
CA LEU A 109 4.23 -11.44 -2.94
C LEU A 109 4.53 -10.97 -4.37
N SER A 110 4.53 -9.65 -4.61
CA SER A 110 4.81 -9.09 -5.94
C SER A 110 6.16 -9.55 -6.48
N LEU A 111 7.21 -9.59 -5.64
CA LEU A 111 8.55 -10.04 -6.05
C LEU A 111 8.59 -11.51 -6.50
N ILE A 112 7.72 -12.36 -5.96
CA ILE A 112 7.70 -13.80 -6.24
C ILE A 112 6.75 -14.11 -7.41
N THR A 113 5.65 -13.37 -7.55
CA THR A 113 4.58 -13.71 -8.49
C THR A 113 4.61 -12.91 -9.79
N GLN A 114 5.26 -11.75 -9.82
CA GLN A 114 5.24 -10.89 -11.00
C GLN A 114 6.11 -11.47 -12.14
N PRO A 115 5.61 -11.52 -13.38
CA PRO A 115 6.39 -11.99 -14.53
C PRO A 115 7.64 -11.14 -14.78
N THR A 116 8.71 -11.78 -15.26
CA THR A 116 9.96 -11.09 -15.60
C THR A 116 9.96 -10.60 -17.05
N MET A 117 10.31 -9.33 -17.25
CA MET A 117 10.53 -8.77 -18.59
C MET A 117 12.00 -8.97 -18.97
N GLN A 118 12.24 -9.69 -20.07
CA GLN A 118 13.57 -9.86 -20.66
C GLN A 118 13.61 -9.12 -21.99
N ILE A 119 14.57 -8.21 -22.16
CA ILE A 119 14.88 -7.56 -23.44
C ILE A 119 16.33 -7.88 -23.76
N GLU A 120 16.58 -8.55 -24.90
CA GLU A 120 17.93 -8.90 -25.37
C GLU A 120 18.78 -9.64 -24.32
N GLY A 121 18.18 -10.55 -23.54
CA GLY A 121 18.86 -11.28 -22.47
C GLY A 121 19.15 -10.46 -21.21
N THR A 122 18.82 -9.17 -21.20
CA THR A 122 18.92 -8.28 -20.03
C THR A 122 17.60 -8.25 -19.27
N ASN A 123 17.65 -8.55 -17.98
CA ASN A 123 16.50 -8.49 -17.08
C ASN A 123 16.26 -7.04 -16.64
N ILE A 124 15.39 -6.32 -17.35
CA ILE A 124 15.02 -4.92 -17.03
C ILE A 124 14.18 -4.84 -15.74
N ASN A 125 13.62 -5.98 -15.30
CA ASN A 125 12.76 -6.06 -14.13
C ASN A 125 13.47 -5.59 -12.84
N THR A 126 14.80 -5.71 -12.77
CA THR A 126 15.58 -5.27 -11.60
C THR A 126 15.46 -3.76 -11.36
N ILE A 127 15.54 -2.93 -12.41
CA ILE A 127 15.46 -1.47 -12.27
C ILE A 127 14.05 -1.07 -11.84
N MET A 128 13.03 -1.61 -12.50
CA MET A 128 11.63 -1.33 -12.12
C MET A 128 11.34 -1.78 -10.68
N THR A 129 11.86 -2.94 -10.27
CA THR A 129 11.70 -3.46 -8.92
C THR A 129 12.32 -2.55 -7.87
N ILE A 130 13.55 -2.05 -8.12
CA ILE A 130 14.22 -1.11 -7.22
C ILE A 130 13.42 0.17 -7.09
N VAL A 131 13.00 0.76 -8.22
CA VAL A 131 12.21 2.00 -8.23
C VAL A 131 10.92 1.82 -7.45
N MET A 132 10.14 0.78 -7.73
CA MET A 132 8.87 0.50 -7.05
C MET A 132 9.06 0.25 -5.56
N THR A 133 10.12 -0.46 -5.17
CA THR A 133 10.46 -0.69 -3.77
C THR A 133 10.78 0.61 -3.04
N VAL A 134 11.61 1.48 -3.63
CA VAL A 134 11.96 2.78 -3.04
C VAL A 134 10.71 3.65 -2.86
N PHE A 135 9.87 3.73 -3.89
CA PHE A 135 8.59 4.44 -3.80
C PHE A 135 7.73 3.87 -2.67
N GLN A 136 7.59 2.55 -2.59
CA GLN A 136 6.76 1.91 -1.55
C GLN A 136 7.27 2.22 -0.13
N VAL A 137 8.60 2.23 0.09
CA VAL A 137 9.19 2.62 1.37
C VAL A 137 8.91 4.09 1.71
N ILE A 138 9.02 5.00 0.74
CA ILE A 138 8.69 6.42 0.95
C ILE A 138 7.23 6.60 1.40
N PHE A 139 6.30 5.86 0.79
CA PHE A 139 4.88 5.92 1.15
C PHE A 139 4.57 5.32 2.54
N LEU A 140 5.48 4.55 3.13
CA LEU A 140 5.36 4.07 4.51
C LEU A 140 5.82 5.08 5.55
N LEU A 141 6.64 6.07 5.17
CA LEU A 141 7.20 7.06 6.10
C LEU A 141 6.12 7.80 6.91
N PRO A 142 4.99 8.26 6.35
CA PRO A 142 3.96 8.94 7.14
C PRO A 142 3.41 8.06 8.26
N ALA A 143 3.16 6.77 8.02
CA ALA A 143 2.67 5.84 9.04
C ALA A 143 3.71 5.60 10.14
N LEU A 144 4.99 5.44 9.77
CA LEU A 144 6.10 5.34 10.72
C LEU A 144 6.21 6.59 11.59
N LEU A 145 6.07 7.77 10.99
CA LEU A 145 6.13 9.04 11.71
C LEU A 145 4.95 9.20 12.67
N VAL A 146 3.75 8.72 12.33
CA VAL A 146 2.66 8.67 13.31
C VAL A 146 3.05 7.81 14.51
N ILE A 147 3.52 6.58 14.27
CA ILE A 147 3.94 5.65 15.34
C ILE A 147 5.00 6.29 16.25
N VAL A 148 6.04 6.88 15.68
CA VAL A 148 7.13 7.53 16.45
C VAL A 148 6.59 8.65 17.33
N HIS A 149 5.67 9.46 16.83
CA HIS A 149 5.10 10.56 17.62
C HIS A 149 4.09 10.06 18.66
N LEU A 150 3.39 8.96 18.41
CA LEU A 150 2.52 8.33 19.40
C LEU A 150 3.33 7.74 20.56
N PHE A 151 4.45 7.07 20.30
CA PHE A 151 5.34 6.59 21.37
C PHE A 151 5.91 7.72 22.22
N LYS A 152 6.38 8.79 21.58
CA LYS A 152 6.90 9.97 22.31
C LYS A 152 5.81 10.76 23.06
N ALA A 153 4.53 10.43 22.84
CA ALA A 153 3.42 11.04 23.56
C ALA A 153 2.99 10.21 24.78
N GLU A 154 3.43 8.95 24.90
CA GLU A 154 3.17 8.16 26.10
C GLU A 154 4.02 8.71 27.27
N PRO A 155 3.46 8.81 28.49
CA PRO A 155 4.25 9.12 29.66
C PRO A 155 5.32 8.03 29.83
N GLU A 156 6.56 8.43 30.12
CA GLU A 156 7.60 7.47 30.55
C GLU A 156 7.09 6.83 31.85
N GLU A 157 6.89 5.51 31.84
CA GLU A 157 6.60 4.72 33.05
C GLU A 157 7.82 4.69 33.97
#